data_AF-A0A4S2N0S1-F1
#
_entry.id   AF-A0A4S2N0S1-F1
#
_cell.length_a   1.000
_cell.length_b   1.000
_cell.length_c   1.000
_cell.angle_alpha   90.00
_cell.angle_beta   90.00
_cell.angle_gamma   90.00
#
_symmetry.space_group_name_H-M   'P 1'
#
loop_
_entity.id
_entity.type
_entity.pdbx_description
1 polymer ?
#
loop_
_entity_poly.entity_id
_entity_poly.type
_entity_poly.pdbx_seq_one_letter_code
_entity_poly.pdbx_strand_id
1 'polypeptide(L)'
;MVYYQLAINSTVQLKGPAPTDSVIVIQSSSLETHPSASSGFDNTHINLKNANGDILLTIAPRFSQNAIVFNSRTVNGNWGPEEREVLEGKFKTDTPSIVIYEHPDRYQVFFDFNPVKYYDKRIQGPTASVEYAINKETEYVYRVMSFEK
;
A
#
# COMPACT_ATOMS: atom_id res chain seq x y z
N MET A 1 9.87 -10.93 -14.53
CA MET A 1 10.15 -10.56 -13.14
C MET A 1 11.10 -9.38 -13.15
N VAL A 2 10.57 -8.21 -12.80
CA VAL A 2 11.37 -6.99 -12.65
C VAL A 2 11.35 -6.57 -11.18
N TYR A 3 12.53 -6.35 -10.63
CA TYR A 3 12.70 -5.92 -9.24
C TYR A 3 12.88 -4.41 -9.18
N TYR A 4 12.20 -3.78 -8.22
CA TYR A 4 12.23 -2.35 -7.99
C TYR A 4 12.60 -2.05 -6.55
N GLN A 5 13.48 -1.07 -6.33
CA GLN A 5 13.70 -0.49 -5.01
C GLN A 5 12.71 0.65 -4.79
N LEU A 6 12.03 0.64 -3.64
CA LEU A 6 11.02 1.62 -3.25
C LEU A 6 11.48 2.32 -1.96
N ALA A 7 12.13 3.46 -2.12
CA ALA A 7 12.57 4.29 -0.99
C ALA A 7 11.38 4.99 -0.32
N ILE A 8 11.53 5.39 0.94
CA ILE A 8 10.50 6.18 1.62
C ILE A 8 10.32 7.54 0.92
N ASN A 9 9.06 7.99 0.85
CA ASN A 9 8.64 9.24 0.20
C ASN A 9 9.05 9.28 -1.28
N SER A 10 8.98 8.13 -1.94
CA SER A 10 9.28 7.99 -3.35
C SER A 10 8.15 7.31 -4.10
N THR A 11 8.06 7.60 -5.40
CA THR A 11 7.20 6.90 -6.36
C THR A 11 8.09 6.25 -7.40
N VAL A 12 7.86 4.97 -7.67
CA VAL A 12 8.56 4.21 -8.70
C VAL A 12 7.62 3.94 -9.86
N GLN A 13 8.04 4.34 -11.07
CA GLN A 13 7.32 4.03 -12.30
C GLN A 13 7.59 2.59 -12.71
N LEU A 14 6.54 1.86 -13.05
CA LEU A 14 6.65 0.50 -13.56
C LEU A 14 7.20 0.51 -14.99
N LYS A 15 7.91 -0.55 -15.37
CA LYS A 15 8.33 -0.78 -16.76
C LYS A 15 7.11 -1.28 -17.54
N GLY A 16 6.28 -0.32 -17.94
CA GLY A 16 4.94 -0.55 -18.50
C GLY A 16 3.88 -0.75 -17.39
N PRO A 17 2.59 -0.41 -17.65
CA PRO A 17 1.51 -0.63 -16.68
C PRO A 17 1.31 -2.11 -16.33
N ALA A 18 0.81 -2.37 -15.12
CA ALA A 18 0.44 -3.68 -14.62
C ALA A 18 -0.61 -4.33 -15.54
N PRO A 19 -0.36 -5.52 -16.10
CA PRO A 19 -1.38 -6.27 -16.81
C PRO A 19 -2.56 -6.58 -15.89
N THR A 20 -3.72 -6.82 -16.47
CA THR A 20 -4.83 -7.48 -15.78
C THR A 20 -4.38 -8.83 -15.22
N ASP A 21 -4.85 -9.18 -14.03
CA ASP A 21 -4.49 -10.40 -13.29
C ASP A 21 -3.00 -10.50 -12.95
N SER A 22 -2.34 -9.36 -12.76
CA SER A 22 -0.95 -9.31 -12.29
C SER A 22 -0.87 -9.33 -10.76
N VAL A 23 0.33 -9.65 -10.26
CA VAL A 23 0.65 -9.65 -8.84
C VAL A 23 1.73 -8.61 -8.59
N ILE A 24 1.52 -7.77 -7.58
CA ILE A 24 2.52 -6.86 -7.05
C ILE A 24 2.88 -7.37 -5.66
N VAL A 25 4.15 -7.74 -5.46
CA VAL A 25 4.66 -8.19 -4.17
C VAL A 25 5.55 -7.10 -3.62
N ILE A 26 5.18 -6.50 -2.49
CA ILE A 26 5.98 -5.51 -1.78
C ILE A 26 6.58 -6.19 -0.55
N GLN A 27 7.89 -6.14 -0.39
CA GLN A 27 8.61 -6.72 0.74
C GLN A 27 9.31 -5.62 1.51
N SER A 28 9.23 -5.68 2.84
CA SER A 28 10.02 -4.82 3.72
C SER A 28 11.07 -5.63 4.47
N SER A 29 12.26 -5.05 4.64
CA SER A 29 13.32 -5.64 5.47
C SER A 29 13.11 -5.47 6.98
N SER A 30 12.13 -4.68 7.39
CA SER A 30 11.79 -4.46 8.81
C SER A 30 10.31 -4.08 8.96
N LEU A 31 9.77 -4.31 10.16
CA LEU A 31 8.48 -3.79 10.59
C LEU A 31 8.65 -3.05 11.91
N GLU A 32 8.31 -1.76 11.93
CA GLU A 32 8.21 -0.99 13.17
C GLU A 32 6.72 -0.88 13.55
N THR A 33 6.34 -1.52 14.65
CA THR A 33 4.93 -1.58 15.10
C THR A 33 4.58 -0.52 16.13
N HIS A 34 5.56 0.27 16.57
CA HIS A 34 5.35 1.30 17.56
C HIS A 34 4.70 2.52 16.92
N PRO A 35 3.58 3.04 17.47
CA PRO A 35 3.00 4.27 16.99
C PRO A 35 4.02 5.42 17.01
N SER A 36 4.13 6.15 15.91
CA SER A 36 4.97 7.35 15.86
C SER A 36 4.61 8.33 16.99
N ALA A 37 5.59 8.66 17.84
CA ALA A 37 5.40 9.45 19.05
C ALA A 37 4.96 10.91 18.80
N SER A 38 5.16 11.45 17.59
CA SER A 38 5.08 12.89 17.31
C SER A 38 3.77 13.41 16.72
N SER A 39 2.90 12.59 16.12
CA SER A 39 1.74 13.09 15.34
C SER A 39 0.37 12.57 15.79
N GLY A 40 0.30 11.61 16.72
CA GLY A 40 -0.95 10.93 17.10
C GLY A 40 -1.57 10.05 16.00
N PHE A 41 -1.04 10.13 14.76
CA PHE A 41 -1.49 9.40 13.59
C PHE A 41 -0.26 8.86 12.87
N ASP A 42 0.01 7.57 13.04
CA ASP A 42 0.89 6.84 12.14
C ASP A 42 0.22 6.74 10.76
N ASN A 43 0.87 7.28 9.72
CA ASN A 43 0.32 7.28 8.37
C ASN A 43 1.39 6.94 7.33
N THR A 44 2.09 5.84 7.58
CA THR A 44 2.74 5.09 6.52
C THR A 44 1.70 4.54 5.56
N HIS A 45 1.87 4.79 4.26
CA HIS A 45 0.96 4.27 3.25
C HIS A 45 1.66 3.91 1.95
N ILE A 46 1.12 2.87 1.32
CA ILE A 46 1.49 2.41 -0.01
C ILE A 46 0.36 2.76 -0.95
N ASN A 47 0.67 3.40 -2.08
CA ASN A 47 -0.31 3.72 -3.10
C ASN A 47 0.01 3.01 -4.42
N LEU A 48 -1.00 2.37 -5.01
CA LEU A 48 -1.01 1.99 -6.42
C LEU A 48 -1.64 3.14 -7.22
N LYS A 49 -0.93 3.65 -8.23
CA LYS A 49 -1.38 4.79 -9.03
C LYS A 49 -1.48 4.46 -10.51
N ASN A 50 -2.46 5.03 -11.20
CA ASN A 50 -2.51 4.98 -12.68
C ASN A 50 -1.59 6.05 -13.30
N ALA A 51 -1.53 6.10 -14.64
CA ALA A 51 -0.70 7.06 -15.38
C ALA A 51 -1.12 8.53 -15.20
N ASN A 52 -2.38 8.78 -14.80
CA ASN A 52 -2.87 10.13 -14.51
C ASN A 52 -2.50 10.61 -13.10
N GLY A 53 -1.93 9.73 -12.27
CA GLY A 53 -1.63 10.00 -10.86
C GLY A 53 -2.81 9.79 -9.93
N ASP A 54 -3.93 9.23 -10.41
CA ASP A 54 -5.02 8.82 -9.54
C ASP A 54 -4.55 7.66 -8.65
N ILE A 55 -4.94 7.70 -7.37
CA ILE A 55 -4.67 6.64 -6.42
C ILE A 55 -5.78 5.60 -6.56
N LEU A 56 -5.44 4.49 -7.21
CA LEU A 56 -6.33 3.36 -7.43
C LEU A 56 -6.60 2.61 -6.12
N LEU A 57 -5.55 2.43 -5.32
CA LEU A 57 -5.60 1.79 -4.01
C LEU A 57 -4.55 2.42 -3.09
N THR A 58 -4.97 2.87 -1.93
CA THR A 58 -4.12 3.12 -0.76
C THR A 58 -4.22 1.94 0.19
N ILE A 59 -3.10 1.53 0.77
CA ILE A 59 -3.02 0.60 1.90
C ILE A 59 -2.23 1.30 3.00
N ALA A 60 -2.90 1.60 4.13
CA ALA A 60 -2.31 2.36 5.22
C ALA A 60 -2.52 1.65 6.57
N PRO A 61 -1.57 0.83 7.04
CA PRO A 61 -1.53 0.38 8.43
C PRO A 61 -1.39 1.59 9.37
N ARG A 62 -2.24 1.65 10.39
CA ARG A 62 -2.28 2.70 11.41
C ARG A 62 -2.21 2.05 12.79
N PHE A 63 -1.02 1.84 13.32
CA PHE A 63 -0.81 1.17 14.61
C PHE A 63 -1.50 1.88 15.77
N SER A 64 -1.52 3.23 15.76
CA SER A 64 -2.21 4.01 16.79
C SER A 64 -3.73 3.79 16.83
N GLN A 65 -4.34 3.27 15.75
CA GLN A 65 -5.78 3.03 15.64
C GLN A 65 -6.13 1.53 15.60
N ASN A 66 -5.13 0.63 15.70
CA ASN A 66 -5.30 -0.80 15.44
C ASN A 66 -6.07 -1.09 14.13
N ALA A 67 -5.78 -0.34 13.06
CA ALA A 67 -6.53 -0.40 11.83
C ALA A 67 -5.63 -0.43 10.59
N ILE A 68 -6.09 -1.07 9.52
CA ILE A 68 -5.56 -0.95 8.17
C ILE A 68 -6.63 -0.21 7.36
N VAL A 69 -6.24 0.89 6.72
CA VAL A 69 -7.14 1.72 5.92
C VAL A 69 -6.91 1.51 4.44
N PHE A 70 -8.01 1.35 3.70
CA PHE A 70 -8.06 1.21 2.26
C PHE A 70 -8.93 2.31 1.65
N ASN A 71 -8.47 2.93 0.57
CA ASN A 71 -9.20 4.00 -0.12
C ASN A 71 -8.69 4.25 -1.54
N SER A 72 -9.36 5.14 -2.26
CA SER A 72 -8.99 5.63 -3.60
C SER A 72 -9.33 7.12 -3.72
N ARG A 73 -8.63 7.82 -4.61
CA ARG A 73 -8.99 9.19 -5.03
C ARG A 73 -8.42 9.54 -6.40
N THR A 74 -9.08 10.43 -7.11
CA THR A 74 -8.50 11.06 -8.29
C THR A 74 -7.53 12.18 -7.88
N VAL A 75 -6.60 12.57 -8.74
CA VAL A 75 -5.53 13.54 -8.42
C VAL A 75 -6.06 14.88 -7.86
N ASN A 76 -7.22 15.33 -8.34
CA ASN A 76 -7.90 16.56 -7.90
C ASN A 76 -9.21 16.28 -7.15
N GLY A 77 -9.46 15.01 -6.79
CA GLY A 77 -10.65 14.59 -6.08
C GLY A 77 -10.44 14.51 -4.58
N ASN A 78 -11.57 14.41 -3.87
CA ASN A 78 -11.56 14.05 -2.46
C ASN A 78 -11.32 12.54 -2.31
N TRP A 79 -10.85 12.13 -1.14
CA TRP A 79 -10.88 10.73 -0.74
C TRP A 79 -12.31 10.20 -0.75
N GLY A 80 -12.47 8.95 -1.22
CA GLY A 80 -13.71 8.22 -1.02
C GLY A 80 -13.93 7.83 0.46
N PRO A 81 -14.99 7.07 0.76
CA PRO A 81 -15.19 6.52 2.09
C PRO A 81 -14.07 5.53 2.45
N GLU A 82 -13.49 5.63 3.64
CA GLU A 82 -12.48 4.67 4.09
C GLU A 82 -13.10 3.28 4.30
N GLU A 83 -12.40 2.24 3.86
CA GLU A 83 -12.64 0.87 4.29
C GLU A 83 -11.57 0.46 5.28
N ARG A 84 -11.95 -0.24 6.35
CA ARG A 84 -11.06 -0.53 7.48
C ARG A 84 -11.08 -2.01 7.84
N GLU A 85 -9.90 -2.55 8.12
CA GLU A 85 -9.70 -3.88 8.72
C GLU A 85 -8.94 -3.74 10.04
N VAL A 86 -9.10 -4.69 10.95
CA VAL A 86 -8.30 -4.73 12.20
C VAL A 86 -6.85 -5.11 11.89
N LEU A 87 -5.90 -4.35 12.44
CA LEU A 87 -4.46 -4.55 12.20
C LEU A 87 -3.84 -5.65 13.06
N GLU A 88 -4.32 -5.82 14.28
CA GLU A 88 -3.79 -6.76 15.27
C GLU A 88 -3.62 -8.17 14.68
N GLY A 89 -2.39 -8.68 14.79
CA GLY A 89 -2.03 -10.02 14.33
C GLY A 89 -2.04 -10.19 12.80
N LYS A 90 -2.12 -9.13 11.98
CA LYS A 90 -2.06 -9.25 10.51
C LYS A 90 -0.65 -9.45 9.99
N PHE A 91 0.33 -8.73 10.53
CA PHE A 91 1.74 -9.03 10.29
C PHE A 91 2.20 -10.19 11.17
N LYS A 92 2.86 -11.17 10.56
CA LYS A 92 3.32 -12.42 11.18
C LYS A 92 4.83 -12.48 11.32
N THR A 93 5.55 -11.58 10.65
CA THR A 93 7.01 -11.56 10.62
C THR A 93 7.53 -10.13 10.77
N ASP A 94 8.79 -10.01 11.18
CA ASP A 94 9.50 -8.72 11.26
C ASP A 94 10.03 -8.25 9.89
N THR A 95 9.85 -9.06 8.84
CA THR A 95 10.21 -8.75 7.44
C THR A 95 8.97 -8.91 6.56
N PRO A 96 8.00 -8.00 6.69
CA PRO A 96 6.65 -8.24 6.21
C PRO A 96 6.57 -8.15 4.69
N SER A 97 5.56 -8.82 4.15
CA SER A 97 5.17 -8.68 2.74
C SER A 97 3.73 -8.22 2.61
N ILE A 98 3.49 -7.38 1.61
CA ILE A 98 2.15 -7.00 1.15
C ILE A 98 2.03 -7.50 -0.29
N VAL A 99 1.16 -8.47 -0.51
CA VAL A 99 0.89 -9.04 -1.83
C VAL A 99 -0.46 -8.52 -2.32
N ILE A 100 -0.48 -8.01 -3.55
CA ILE A 100 -1.66 -7.44 -4.17
C ILE A 100 -1.89 -8.14 -5.49
N TYR A 101 -2.97 -8.91 -5.58
CA TYR A 101 -3.47 -9.44 -6.85
C TYR A 101 -4.42 -8.41 -7.45
N GLU A 102 -4.11 -7.99 -8.68
CA GLU A 102 -4.89 -7.02 -9.42
C GLU A 102 -5.85 -7.72 -10.38
N HIS A 103 -7.13 -7.81 -10.02
CA HIS A 103 -8.18 -8.33 -10.89
C HIS A 103 -8.83 -7.20 -11.73
N PRO A 104 -9.68 -7.52 -12.72
CA PRO A 104 -10.43 -6.52 -13.47
C PRO A 104 -11.29 -5.61 -12.59
N ASP A 105 -11.95 -6.17 -11.57
CA ASP A 105 -12.98 -5.51 -10.77
C ASP A 105 -12.53 -5.15 -9.35
N ARG A 106 -11.46 -5.78 -8.84
CA ARG A 106 -11.03 -5.64 -7.44
C ARG A 106 -9.53 -5.81 -7.25
N TYR A 107 -9.05 -5.47 -6.06
CA TYR A 107 -7.74 -5.85 -5.55
C TYR A 107 -7.92 -6.88 -4.43
N GLN A 108 -7.15 -7.96 -4.46
CA GLN A 108 -7.04 -8.89 -3.34
C GLN A 108 -5.71 -8.67 -2.64
N VAL A 109 -5.77 -8.29 -1.36
CA VAL A 109 -4.62 -7.88 -0.55
C VAL A 109 -4.34 -8.94 0.52
N PHE A 110 -3.06 -9.29 0.65
CA PHE A 110 -2.53 -10.20 1.65
C PHE A 110 -1.39 -9.54 2.42
N PHE A 111 -1.32 -9.77 3.72
CA PHE A 111 -0.15 -9.47 4.54
C PHE A 111 0.49 -10.80 4.94
N ASP A 112 1.78 -10.98 4.67
CA ASP A 112 2.50 -12.24 4.91
C ASP A 112 1.75 -13.46 4.36
N PHE A 113 1.24 -13.34 3.13
CA PHE A 113 0.44 -14.35 2.43
C PHE A 113 -0.88 -14.75 3.11
N ASN A 114 -1.31 -14.02 4.16
CA ASN A 114 -2.61 -14.20 4.79
C ASN A 114 -3.61 -13.18 4.22
N PRO A 115 -4.83 -13.59 3.84
CA PRO A 115 -5.80 -12.69 3.22
C PRO A 115 -6.23 -11.60 4.21
N VAL A 116 -6.21 -10.35 3.74
CA VAL A 116 -6.59 -9.16 4.52
C VAL A 116 -7.85 -8.54 3.95
N LYS A 117 -7.90 -8.30 2.63
CA LYS A 117 -8.98 -7.52 2.01
C LYS A 117 -9.24 -7.94 0.57
N TYR A 118 -10.52 -7.95 0.19
CA TYR A 118 -10.95 -7.76 -1.19
C TYR A 118 -11.50 -6.34 -1.30
N TYR A 119 -10.89 -5.50 -2.12
CA TYR A 119 -11.24 -4.10 -2.29
C TYR A 119 -11.73 -3.86 -3.70
N ASP A 120 -13.01 -3.49 -3.85
CA ASP A 120 -13.61 -3.24 -5.16
C ASP A 120 -13.02 -1.96 -5.79
N LYS A 121 -12.64 -2.05 -7.07
CA LYS A 121 -12.03 -0.93 -7.80
C LYS A 121 -13.02 0.22 -7.94
N ARG A 122 -12.69 1.35 -7.32
CA ARG A 122 -13.45 2.61 -7.46
C ARG A 122 -13.01 3.43 -8.67
N ILE A 123 -11.77 3.26 -9.10
CA ILE A 123 -11.17 3.91 -10.25
C ILE A 123 -10.60 2.83 -11.16
N GLN A 124 -10.90 2.93 -12.45
CA GLN A 124 -10.50 1.95 -13.45
C GLN A 124 -9.12 2.27 -14.03
N GLY A 125 -8.50 1.24 -14.61
CA GLY A 125 -7.21 1.34 -15.28
C GLY A 125 -6.10 0.56 -14.57
N PRO A 126 -4.98 0.33 -15.27
CA PRO A 126 -3.88 -0.45 -14.72
C PRO A 126 -3.02 0.39 -13.78
N THR A 127 -2.42 -0.27 -12.79
CA THR A 127 -1.35 0.33 -11.99
C THR A 127 -0.16 0.68 -12.88
N ALA A 128 0.29 1.94 -12.85
CA ALA A 128 1.45 2.45 -13.59
C ALA A 128 2.63 2.78 -12.67
N SER A 129 2.37 3.06 -11.39
CA SER A 129 3.42 3.32 -10.40
C SER A 129 3.01 2.88 -8.99
N VAL A 130 4.02 2.65 -8.16
CA VAL A 130 3.88 2.35 -6.73
C VAL A 130 4.57 3.46 -5.94
N GLU A 131 3.87 4.01 -4.95
CA GLU A 131 4.43 5.00 -4.03
C GLU A 131 4.50 4.43 -2.63
N TYR A 132 5.60 4.75 -1.94
CA TYR A 132 5.70 4.64 -0.49
C TYR A 132 5.82 6.05 0.08
N ALA A 133 4.86 6.45 0.91
CA ALA A 133 4.88 7.74 1.57
C ALA A 133 4.57 7.64 3.07
N ILE A 134 5.12 8.59 3.81
CA ILE A 134 4.83 8.85 5.22
C ILE A 134 4.41 10.31 5.37
N ASN A 135 3.57 10.63 6.36
CA ASN A 135 3.28 12.03 6.67
C ASN A 135 4.50 12.70 7.30
N LYS A 136 4.63 14.03 7.16
CA LYS A 136 5.64 14.80 7.90
C LYS A 136 5.49 14.50 9.40
N GLU A 137 6.62 14.33 10.08
CA GLU A 137 6.67 14.08 11.53
C GLU A 137 6.16 12.69 11.95
N THR A 138 6.18 11.68 11.06
CA THR A 138 5.97 10.27 11.45
C THR A 138 7.26 9.44 11.39
N GLU A 139 7.47 8.59 12.39
CA GLU A 139 8.46 7.52 12.34
C GLU A 139 8.01 6.44 11.34
N TYR A 140 8.98 5.83 10.65
CA TYR A 140 8.75 4.92 9.55
C TYR A 140 8.25 3.56 10.03
N VAL A 141 7.23 2.98 9.38
CA VAL A 141 6.81 1.58 9.62
C VAL A 141 7.69 0.58 8.86
N TYR A 142 8.28 0.97 7.73
CA TYR A 142 9.11 0.13 6.86
C TYR A 142 10.45 0.80 6.53
N ARG A 143 11.60 0.12 6.68
CA ARG A 143 12.93 0.73 6.37
C ARG A 143 13.36 0.61 4.92
N VAL A 144 13.17 -0.54 4.30
CA VAL A 144 13.58 -0.80 2.91
C VAL A 144 12.47 -1.57 2.26
N MET A 145 11.78 -0.95 1.31
CA MET A 145 10.82 -1.68 0.49
C MET A 145 11.40 -1.98 -0.88
N SER A 146 11.12 -3.18 -1.34
CA SER A 146 11.26 -3.56 -2.74
C SER A 146 9.95 -4.13 -3.23
N PHE A 147 9.74 -4.07 -4.53
CA PHE A 147 8.62 -4.80 -5.09
C PHE A 147 8.94 -5.46 -6.42
N GLU A 148 8.17 -6.49 -6.71
CA GLU A 148 8.25 -7.25 -7.94
C GLU A 148 6.92 -7.24 -8.68
N LYS A 149 7.05 -7.32 -10.00
CA LYS A 149 5.97 -7.45 -10.98
C LYS A 149 6.39 -8.42 -12.10
#